data_AF-G3HG31-F1
#
_entry.id   AF-G3HG31-F1
#
_cell.length_a   1.000
_cell.length_b   1.000
_cell.length_c   1.000
_cell.angle_alpha   90.00
_cell.angle_beta   90.00
_cell.angle_gamma   90.00
#
_symmetry.space_group_name_H-M   'P 1'
#
loop_
_entity.id
_entity.type
_entity.pdbx_description
1 polymer ?
#
loop_
_entity_poly.entity_id
_entity_poly.type
_entity_poly.pdbx_seq_one_letter_code
_entity_poly.pdbx_strand_id
1 'polypeptide(L)'
;METNDHDIPQDGSTTSSSQRTTGEDSHPLIEAVKEGNVDRIKQLLQRGADINACEDIGGWTPLHNAVQLGKVDIVHLLLRHGADPHQRKKNGATPFIIAGINGDVTLLQTFLSKGADVNECDLNGFTAFMEAAECGKVEALRLLFDKGANVNLRRETTEDKKRMKRGGATALMSAAEKGHTEVVSILLNEMRAEVNVQDNKGRNALICTLRDPEGKNVEEITRLLLHHGADANVRGEGGKTPLILAVEKQKHTGLVQMILSQEEINIDARDSQGKTALQFAVEHNLNEIVELLCAKGASTECGDLVGIARRNYNSYLVELLLHYGAKDQTGPPDGDWLPHSSRWGKALKRLHSMHRPMIGKLKIFVDEEFKIASTSEGAVYLGFYDNQEVAVKVFPEDSTRALNEVSCLQGFLGHNNFVTFYGKEITKDCFYVCVSLCEWTLEEFLGEHREEPMENSEDTFARNVLLSVFKAVQTLHLEGYTHQDLQPQNILIDSKEAVYLADFDQSIQGTGDPQNVMRDLELNK
;
A
#
# COMPACT_ATOMS: atom_id res chain seq x y z
N MET A 1 -76.70 17.33 27.74
CA MET A 1 -76.69 16.11 26.92
C MET A 1 -75.23 15.69 26.78
N GLU A 2 -74.59 15.05 27.78
CA GLU A 2 -75.11 14.04 28.74
C GLU A 2 -75.72 12.87 27.94
N THR A 3 -75.27 11.63 28.06
CA THR A 3 -74.81 10.84 29.23
C THR A 3 -73.32 10.41 29.14
N ASN A 4 -72.48 10.21 30.20
CA ASN A 4 -72.59 9.95 31.66
C ASN A 4 -73.34 8.64 32.03
N ASP A 5 -72.80 7.64 32.73
CA ASP A 5 -71.58 7.45 33.53
C ASP A 5 -71.23 5.93 33.62
N HIS A 6 -70.07 5.45 34.12
CA HIS A 6 -68.91 6.14 34.73
C HIS A 6 -67.59 5.65 34.04
N ASP A 7 -66.45 5.20 34.60
CA ASP A 7 -66.00 4.93 35.99
C ASP A 7 -64.45 5.04 36.10
N ILE A 8 -63.91 5.34 37.30
CA ILE A 8 -62.48 5.63 37.61
C ILE A 8 -62.22 5.50 39.14
N PRO A 9 -61.02 5.72 39.75
CA PRO A 9 -59.63 5.71 39.25
C PRO A 9 -58.59 4.98 40.18
N GLN A 10 -57.38 4.74 39.64
CA GLN A 10 -56.04 4.80 40.33
C GLN A 10 -55.81 3.91 41.60
N ASP A 11 -54.62 3.81 42.22
CA ASP A 11 -53.28 4.41 42.00
C ASP A 11 -52.18 3.35 42.30
N GLY A 12 -50.90 3.62 41.99
CA GLY A 12 -49.79 2.74 42.39
C GLY A 12 -48.47 2.86 41.60
N SER A 13 -47.96 4.08 41.39
CA SER A 13 -46.69 4.27 40.64
C SER A 13 -45.47 3.63 41.33
N THR A 14 -44.65 2.87 40.59
CA THR A 14 -43.20 2.75 40.87
C THR A 14 -42.41 2.30 39.64
N THR A 15 -41.30 2.98 39.35
CA THR A 15 -40.41 2.68 38.22
C THR A 15 -39.26 1.75 38.63
N SER A 16 -38.99 0.69 37.86
CA SER A 16 -37.63 0.14 37.78
C SER A 16 -37.38 -0.65 36.49
N SER A 17 -36.36 -0.21 35.74
CA SER A 17 -35.41 -1.07 35.02
C SER A 17 -35.95 -2.27 34.22
N SER A 18 -36.85 -2.04 33.26
CA SER A 18 -36.78 -2.80 32.00
C SER A 18 -35.52 -2.36 31.24
N GLN A 19 -34.34 -2.81 31.69
CA GLN A 19 -33.09 -2.55 31.00
C GLN A 19 -33.12 -3.22 29.64
N ARG A 20 -33.33 -2.42 28.59
CA ARG A 20 -32.84 -2.73 27.25
C ARG A 20 -31.33 -2.64 27.32
N THR A 21 -30.66 -3.73 27.69
CA THR A 21 -29.25 -3.89 27.39
C THR A 21 -29.08 -3.85 25.87
N THR A 22 -28.04 -3.16 25.42
CA THR A 22 -27.65 -3.08 24.01
C THR A 22 -27.43 -4.46 23.40
N GLY A 23 -27.57 -4.58 22.08
CA GLY A 23 -27.39 -5.84 21.36
C GLY A 23 -25.96 -6.33 21.40
N GLU A 24 -25.64 -7.12 22.41
CA GLU A 24 -24.55 -8.09 22.40
C GLU A 24 -25.19 -9.48 22.35
N ASP A 25 -24.84 -10.29 21.35
CA ASP A 25 -25.30 -11.67 21.26
C ASP A 25 -24.66 -12.50 22.36
N SER A 26 -25.35 -12.61 23.50
CA SER A 26 -24.86 -13.41 24.62
C SER A 26 -24.81 -14.88 24.19
N HIS A 27 -23.63 -15.51 24.29
CA HIS A 27 -23.44 -16.93 24.04
C HIS A 27 -22.94 -17.61 25.32
N PRO A 28 -23.80 -17.85 26.34
CA PRO A 28 -23.37 -18.29 27.67
C PRO A 28 -22.56 -19.60 27.68
N LEU A 29 -22.77 -20.46 26.69
CA LEU A 29 -22.01 -21.71 26.53
C LEU A 29 -20.60 -21.47 25.98
N ILE A 30 -20.43 -20.49 25.08
CA ILE A 30 -19.10 -20.07 24.58
C ILE A 30 -18.32 -19.37 25.71
N GLU A 31 -18.98 -18.52 26.50
CA GLU A 31 -18.39 -17.92 27.71
C GLU A 31 -17.92 -18.99 28.70
N ALA A 32 -18.78 -19.95 29.04
CA ALA A 32 -18.44 -21.02 29.97
C ALA A 32 -17.26 -21.89 29.51
N VAL A 33 -17.10 -22.08 28.19
CA VAL A 33 -15.90 -22.72 27.58
C VAL A 33 -14.66 -21.83 27.67
N LYS A 34 -14.78 -20.53 27.38
CA LYS A 34 -13.69 -19.55 27.50
C LYS A 34 -13.16 -19.49 28.94
N GLU A 35 -14.05 -19.44 29.92
CA GLU A 35 -13.75 -19.61 31.36
C GLU A 35 -13.14 -21.00 31.64
N GLY A 36 -13.71 -22.05 31.06
CA GLY A 36 -13.39 -23.45 31.39
C GLY A 36 -14.23 -23.99 32.54
N ASN A 37 -15.36 -23.35 32.84
CA ASN A 37 -16.25 -23.71 33.93
C ASN A 37 -17.08 -24.94 33.53
N VAL A 38 -16.50 -26.12 33.73
CA VAL A 38 -17.05 -27.44 33.35
C VAL A 38 -18.47 -27.65 33.89
N ASP A 39 -18.80 -27.16 35.08
CA ASP A 39 -20.13 -27.34 35.66
C ASP A 39 -21.15 -26.32 35.13
N ARG A 40 -20.74 -25.09 34.81
CA ARG A 40 -21.56 -24.15 34.02
C ARG A 40 -21.87 -24.71 32.63
N ILE A 41 -20.88 -25.32 31.96
CA ILE A 41 -21.06 -26.01 30.66
C ILE A 41 -22.10 -27.12 30.78
N LYS A 42 -21.96 -28.04 31.75
CA LYS A 42 -22.94 -29.12 31.98
C LYS A 42 -24.34 -28.58 32.24
N GLN A 43 -24.48 -27.57 33.10
CA GLN A 43 -25.78 -26.98 33.43
C GLN A 43 -26.45 -26.30 32.22
N LEU A 44 -25.68 -25.62 31.36
CA LEU A 44 -26.21 -24.99 30.15
C LEU A 44 -26.68 -26.05 29.14
N LEU A 45 -25.89 -27.10 28.91
CA LEU A 45 -26.27 -28.22 28.04
C LEU A 45 -27.51 -28.96 28.57
N GLN A 46 -27.61 -29.18 29.90
CA GLN A 46 -28.80 -29.75 30.54
C GLN A 46 -30.05 -28.87 30.42
N ARG A 47 -29.89 -27.55 30.25
CA ARG A 47 -30.98 -26.59 30.01
C ARG A 47 -31.31 -26.42 28.51
N GLY A 48 -30.71 -27.23 27.64
CA GLY A 48 -30.99 -27.19 26.20
C GLY A 48 -30.29 -26.05 25.44
N ALA A 49 -29.17 -25.52 25.96
CA ALA A 49 -28.32 -24.62 25.17
C ALA A 49 -27.78 -25.35 23.93
N ASP A 50 -27.92 -24.74 22.75
CA ASP A 50 -27.41 -25.29 21.50
C ASP A 50 -25.87 -25.40 21.56
N ILE A 51 -25.38 -26.62 21.36
CA ILE A 51 -23.97 -26.98 21.43
C ILE A 51 -23.18 -26.60 20.18
N ASN A 52 -23.88 -26.41 19.04
CA ASN A 52 -23.31 -26.04 17.75
C ASN A 52 -23.57 -24.56 17.41
N ALA A 53 -24.15 -23.78 18.34
CA ALA A 53 -24.30 -22.34 18.21
C ALA A 53 -22.95 -21.67 17.92
N CYS A 54 -22.94 -20.75 16.96
CA CYS A 54 -21.77 -19.98 16.57
C CYS A 54 -21.97 -18.49 16.84
N GLU A 55 -20.91 -17.74 17.12
CA GLU A 55 -21.00 -16.28 17.25
C GLU A 55 -20.97 -15.53 15.92
N ASP A 56 -21.61 -14.36 15.92
CA ASP A 56 -22.02 -13.65 14.71
C ASP A 56 -20.90 -12.91 13.97
N ILE A 57 -19.70 -12.75 14.55
CA ILE A 57 -18.57 -12.10 13.88
C ILE A 57 -17.77 -13.12 13.08
N GLY A 58 -17.25 -14.16 13.73
CA GLY A 58 -16.31 -15.14 13.16
C GLY A 58 -16.87 -16.55 12.92
N GLY A 59 -18.08 -16.87 13.38
CA GLY A 59 -18.65 -18.22 13.33
C GLY A 59 -18.02 -19.21 14.33
N TRP A 60 -17.37 -18.73 15.38
CA TRP A 60 -16.74 -19.57 16.40
C TRP A 60 -17.80 -20.26 17.27
N THR A 61 -17.66 -21.57 17.49
CA THR A 61 -18.60 -22.39 18.28
C THR A 61 -17.96 -22.79 19.63
N PRO A 62 -18.72 -23.35 20.62
CA PRO A 62 -18.16 -23.91 21.84
C PRO A 62 -16.98 -24.85 21.58
N LEU A 63 -17.08 -25.73 20.57
CA LEU A 63 -16.02 -26.68 20.23
C LEU A 63 -14.76 -25.98 19.70
N HIS A 64 -14.90 -25.02 18.77
CA HIS A 64 -13.76 -24.25 18.27
C HIS A 64 -13.02 -23.52 19.41
N ASN A 65 -13.75 -22.94 20.37
CA ASN A 65 -13.17 -22.26 21.53
C ASN A 65 -12.45 -23.25 22.47
N ALA A 66 -13.02 -24.44 22.70
CA ALA A 66 -12.40 -25.46 23.54
C ALA A 66 -11.07 -25.97 22.95
N VAL A 67 -11.02 -26.19 21.63
CA VAL A 67 -9.78 -26.56 20.91
C VAL A 67 -8.75 -25.44 20.96
N GLN A 68 -9.16 -24.20 20.64
CA GLN A 68 -8.25 -23.04 20.61
C GLN A 68 -7.57 -22.78 21.97
N LEU A 69 -8.23 -23.15 23.07
CA LEU A 69 -7.69 -23.04 24.43
C LEU A 69 -7.01 -24.32 24.94
N GLY A 70 -6.86 -25.36 24.12
CA GLY A 70 -6.23 -26.63 24.50
C GLY A 70 -6.97 -27.42 25.58
N LYS A 71 -8.28 -27.14 25.79
CA LYS A 71 -9.05 -27.72 26.90
C LYS A 71 -9.61 -29.09 26.50
N VAL A 72 -8.73 -30.09 26.39
CA VAL A 72 -9.03 -31.46 25.90
C VAL A 72 -10.25 -32.09 26.59
N ASP A 73 -10.36 -31.99 27.91
CA ASP A 73 -11.53 -32.50 28.66
C ASP A 73 -12.86 -31.85 28.22
N ILE A 74 -12.83 -30.55 27.90
CA ILE A 74 -14.01 -29.81 27.43
C ILE A 74 -14.31 -30.16 25.97
N VAL A 75 -13.30 -30.37 25.12
CA VAL A 75 -13.49 -30.91 23.78
C VAL A 75 -14.18 -32.28 23.84
N HIS A 76 -13.70 -33.20 24.69
CA HIS A 76 -14.33 -34.51 24.87
C HIS A 76 -15.73 -34.42 25.51
N LEU A 77 -15.98 -33.48 26.42
CA LEU A 77 -17.32 -33.23 26.96
C LEU A 77 -18.29 -32.78 25.86
N LEU A 78 -17.90 -31.79 25.06
CA LEU A 78 -18.73 -31.25 23.98
C LEU A 78 -19.01 -32.31 22.91
N LEU A 79 -18.00 -33.06 22.47
CA LEU A 79 -18.16 -34.16 21.50
C LEU A 79 -19.05 -35.30 22.04
N ARG A 80 -19.11 -35.53 23.35
CA ARG A 80 -20.04 -36.50 23.97
C ARG A 80 -21.48 -35.99 24.03
N HIS A 81 -21.68 -34.68 24.06
CA HIS A 81 -23.01 -34.04 24.05
C HIS A 81 -23.52 -33.69 22.64
N GLY A 82 -22.83 -34.10 21.57
CA GLY A 82 -23.29 -33.93 20.19
C GLY A 82 -22.77 -32.69 19.45
N ALA A 83 -21.65 -32.12 19.91
CA ALA A 83 -20.93 -31.11 19.13
C ALA A 83 -20.43 -31.72 17.81
N ASP A 84 -20.66 -31.03 16.68
CA ASP A 84 -20.21 -31.47 15.37
C ASP A 84 -18.68 -31.30 15.25
N PRO A 85 -17.89 -32.39 15.10
CA PRO A 85 -16.44 -32.33 14.98
C PRO A 85 -15.94 -31.63 13.71
N HIS A 86 -16.81 -31.47 12.70
CA HIS A 86 -16.46 -30.99 11.36
C HIS A 86 -17.08 -29.62 11.03
N GLN A 87 -17.82 -29.03 11.97
CA GLN A 87 -18.42 -27.70 11.80
C GLN A 87 -17.35 -26.66 11.51
N ARG A 88 -17.59 -25.78 10.53
CA ARG A 88 -16.59 -24.79 10.08
C ARG A 88 -16.99 -23.38 10.52
N LYS A 89 -16.05 -22.66 11.15
CA LYS A 89 -16.20 -21.21 11.39
C LYS A 89 -16.04 -20.42 10.08
N LYS A 90 -16.34 -19.12 10.04
CA LYS A 90 -16.54 -18.36 8.78
C LYS A 90 -15.36 -18.33 7.80
N ASN A 91 -14.11 -18.52 8.24
CA ASN A 91 -12.98 -18.66 7.30
C ASN A 91 -12.86 -20.07 6.68
N GLY A 92 -13.74 -21.00 7.04
CA GLY A 92 -13.72 -22.40 6.62
C GLY A 92 -12.91 -23.35 7.51
N ALA A 93 -12.21 -22.85 8.54
CA ALA A 93 -11.41 -23.72 9.40
C ALA A 93 -12.30 -24.59 10.31
N THR A 94 -11.91 -25.85 10.47
CA THR A 94 -12.50 -26.84 11.37
C THR A 94 -11.80 -26.88 12.72
N PRO A 95 -12.38 -27.56 13.74
CA PRO A 95 -11.69 -27.95 14.96
C PRO A 95 -10.35 -28.68 14.71
N PHE A 96 -10.25 -29.51 13.67
CA PHE A 96 -9.01 -30.20 13.29
C PHE A 96 -7.91 -29.23 12.85
N ILE A 97 -8.23 -28.25 11.99
CA ILE A 97 -7.27 -27.22 11.55
C ILE A 97 -6.76 -26.39 12.74
N ILE A 98 -7.63 -26.02 13.70
CA ILE A 98 -7.21 -25.28 14.91
C ILE A 98 -6.31 -26.12 15.83
N ALA A 99 -6.54 -27.44 15.92
CA ALA A 99 -5.62 -28.33 16.65
C ALA A 99 -4.21 -28.34 16.01
N GLY A 100 -4.11 -28.13 14.69
CA GLY A 100 -2.84 -27.90 13.97
C GLY A 100 -2.14 -26.61 14.38
N ILE A 101 -2.86 -25.47 14.42
CA ILE A 101 -2.37 -24.17 14.92
C ILE A 101 -1.77 -24.31 16.32
N ASN A 102 -2.50 -24.99 17.22
CA ASN A 102 -2.05 -25.18 18.60
C ASN A 102 -0.91 -26.20 18.73
N GLY A 103 -0.81 -27.15 17.81
CA GLY A 103 0.12 -28.28 17.86
C GLY A 103 -0.35 -29.42 18.77
N ASP A 104 -1.65 -29.51 19.04
CA ASP A 104 -2.21 -30.50 19.97
C ASP A 104 -2.39 -31.85 19.28
N VAL A 105 -1.36 -32.70 19.41
CA VAL A 105 -1.32 -34.10 18.94
C VAL A 105 -2.54 -34.91 19.40
N THR A 106 -3.05 -34.67 20.62
CA THR A 106 -4.19 -35.40 21.19
C THR A 106 -5.49 -35.01 20.50
N LEU A 107 -5.69 -33.72 20.26
CA LEU A 107 -6.86 -33.21 19.55
C LEU A 107 -6.81 -33.54 18.05
N LEU A 108 -5.64 -33.48 17.41
CA LEU A 108 -5.45 -33.93 16.03
C LEU A 108 -5.83 -35.42 15.89
N GLN A 109 -5.32 -36.30 16.75
CA GLN A 109 -5.73 -37.71 16.78
C GLN A 109 -7.24 -37.88 17.05
N THR A 110 -7.81 -37.06 17.94
CA THR A 110 -9.24 -37.07 18.25
C THR A 110 -10.10 -36.76 17.02
N PHE A 111 -9.81 -35.69 16.28
CA PHE A 111 -10.61 -35.32 15.10
C PHE A 111 -10.39 -36.26 13.91
N LEU A 112 -9.17 -36.79 13.72
CA LEU A 112 -8.92 -37.88 12.77
C LEU A 112 -9.77 -39.13 13.12
N SER A 113 -9.87 -39.49 14.40
CA SER A 113 -10.77 -40.59 14.85
C SER A 113 -12.27 -40.30 14.68
N LYS A 114 -12.63 -39.04 14.39
CA LYS A 114 -14.00 -38.61 14.01
C LYS A 114 -14.20 -38.46 12.50
N GLY A 115 -13.19 -38.80 11.69
CA GLY A 115 -13.26 -38.80 10.24
C GLY A 115 -12.88 -37.47 9.57
N ALA A 116 -12.11 -36.61 10.24
CA ALA A 116 -11.51 -35.45 9.57
C ALA A 116 -10.49 -35.94 8.51
N ASP A 117 -10.50 -35.32 7.33
CA ASP A 117 -9.46 -35.56 6.32
C ASP A 117 -8.18 -34.82 6.72
N VAL A 118 -7.06 -35.52 6.76
CA VAL A 118 -5.73 -34.97 7.07
C VAL A 118 -5.31 -33.85 6.12
N ASN A 119 -5.88 -33.82 4.91
CA ASN A 119 -5.64 -32.82 3.87
C ASN A 119 -6.74 -31.76 3.74
N GLU A 120 -7.75 -31.73 4.63
CA GLU A 120 -8.77 -30.68 4.56
C GLU A 120 -8.19 -29.28 4.80
N CYS A 121 -8.76 -28.27 4.13
CA CYS A 121 -8.30 -26.89 4.21
C CYS A 121 -9.42 -25.88 4.51
N ASP A 122 -9.06 -24.66 4.93
CA ASP A 122 -9.96 -23.51 5.05
C ASP A 122 -10.24 -22.82 3.68
N LEU A 123 -11.05 -21.74 3.67
CA LEU A 123 -11.35 -20.92 2.47
C LEU A 123 -10.16 -20.06 1.96
N ASN A 124 -8.98 -20.24 2.55
CA ASN A 124 -7.70 -19.66 2.15
C ASN A 124 -6.65 -20.73 1.81
N GLY A 125 -7.03 -22.02 1.85
CA GLY A 125 -6.19 -23.15 1.49
C GLY A 125 -5.28 -23.67 2.59
N PHE A 126 -5.39 -23.19 3.83
CA PHE A 126 -4.58 -23.69 4.95
C PHE A 126 -5.09 -25.06 5.43
N THR A 127 -4.23 -26.08 5.37
CA THR A 127 -4.44 -27.37 6.04
C THR A 127 -3.85 -27.36 7.45
N ALA A 128 -4.25 -28.31 8.30
CA ALA A 128 -3.64 -28.49 9.62
C ALA A 128 -2.11 -28.63 9.57
N PHE A 129 -1.55 -29.19 8.49
CA PHE A 129 -0.10 -29.34 8.27
C PHE A 129 0.59 -28.01 7.98
N MET A 130 -0.06 -27.13 7.20
CA MET A 130 0.43 -25.76 6.97
C MET A 130 0.38 -24.91 8.24
N GLU A 131 -0.70 -25.02 9.02
CA GLU A 131 -0.83 -24.32 10.31
C GLU A 131 0.22 -24.80 11.32
N ALA A 132 0.45 -26.12 11.41
CA ALA A 132 1.53 -26.68 12.24
C ALA A 132 2.91 -26.18 11.79
N ALA A 133 3.15 -26.05 10.47
CA ALA A 133 4.39 -25.50 9.94
C ALA A 133 4.55 -23.99 10.20
N GLU A 134 3.47 -23.21 10.07
CA GLU A 134 3.44 -21.77 10.34
C GLU A 134 3.55 -21.45 11.84
N CYS A 135 3.15 -22.37 12.72
CA CYS A 135 3.21 -22.20 14.18
C CYS A 135 4.37 -22.94 14.86
N GLY A 136 5.30 -23.53 14.09
CA GLY A 136 6.51 -24.19 14.61
C GLY A 136 6.26 -25.52 15.35
N LYS A 137 5.15 -26.20 15.06
CA LYS A 137 4.63 -27.34 15.86
C LYS A 137 5.17 -28.68 15.39
N VAL A 138 6.44 -28.96 15.67
CA VAL A 138 7.18 -30.17 15.24
C VAL A 138 6.39 -31.47 15.45
N GLU A 139 5.90 -31.76 16.65
CA GLU A 139 5.19 -33.02 16.95
C GLU A 139 3.86 -33.17 16.18
N ALA A 140 3.14 -32.07 15.97
CA ALA A 140 1.93 -32.06 15.16
C ALA A 140 2.24 -32.23 13.66
N LEU A 141 3.30 -31.58 13.17
CA LEU A 141 3.79 -31.75 11.80
C LEU A 141 4.16 -33.20 11.50
N ARG A 142 4.90 -33.85 12.43
CA ARG A 142 5.27 -35.27 12.36
C ARG A 142 4.04 -36.18 12.37
N LEU A 143 3.12 -35.99 13.33
CA LEU A 143 1.85 -36.72 13.36
C LEU A 143 1.10 -36.60 12.03
N LEU A 144 0.97 -35.39 11.48
CA LEU A 144 0.19 -35.14 10.28
C LEU A 144 0.82 -35.79 9.04
N PHE A 145 2.16 -35.76 8.93
CA PHE A 145 2.91 -36.50 7.91
C PHE A 145 2.66 -38.01 8.02
N ASP A 146 2.79 -38.59 9.23
CA ASP A 146 2.50 -40.02 9.51
C ASP A 146 1.04 -40.43 9.25
N LYS A 147 0.14 -39.45 9.11
CA LYS A 147 -1.29 -39.64 8.77
C LYS A 147 -1.61 -39.35 7.30
N GLY A 148 -0.63 -39.00 6.48
CA GLY A 148 -0.81 -38.80 5.04
C GLY A 148 -1.05 -37.36 4.59
N ALA A 149 -0.63 -36.36 5.38
CA ALA A 149 -0.61 -34.97 4.94
C ALA A 149 0.31 -34.79 3.72
N ASN A 150 -0.21 -34.17 2.66
CA ASN A 150 0.56 -33.87 1.46
C ASN A 150 1.39 -32.58 1.66
N VAL A 151 2.69 -32.81 1.89
CA VAL A 151 3.72 -31.80 2.19
C VAL A 151 3.78 -30.68 1.14
N ASN A 152 3.58 -31.02 -0.13
CA ASN A 152 3.75 -30.12 -1.27
C ASN A 152 2.41 -29.52 -1.78
N LEU A 153 1.34 -29.60 -0.97
CA LEU A 153 0.11 -28.86 -1.25
C LEU A 153 0.40 -27.35 -1.38
N ARG A 154 -0.20 -26.75 -2.42
CA ARG A 154 -0.19 -25.31 -2.69
C ARG A 154 -1.55 -24.75 -2.32
N ARG A 155 -1.62 -23.74 -1.44
CA ARG A 155 -2.89 -23.17 -0.92
C ARG A 155 -3.87 -22.81 -2.04
N GLU A 156 -4.93 -23.59 -2.21
CA GLU A 156 -6.04 -23.24 -3.08
C GLU A 156 -6.87 -22.11 -2.45
N THR A 157 -7.31 -21.16 -3.27
CA THR A 157 -8.11 -20.01 -2.83
C THR A 157 -9.19 -19.72 -3.88
N THR A 158 -10.19 -18.90 -3.55
CA THR A 158 -11.25 -18.52 -4.50
C THR A 158 -10.67 -17.88 -5.78
N GLU A 159 -11.37 -17.99 -6.90
CA GLU A 159 -10.89 -17.45 -8.19
C GLU A 159 -10.54 -15.95 -8.14
N ASP A 160 -11.26 -15.14 -7.34
CA ASP A 160 -10.91 -13.74 -7.15
C ASP A 160 -9.62 -13.52 -6.35
N LYS A 161 -9.32 -14.41 -5.38
CA LYS A 161 -8.02 -14.43 -4.70
C LYS A 161 -6.92 -14.87 -5.67
N LYS A 162 -7.14 -15.89 -6.52
CA LYS A 162 -6.21 -16.32 -7.57
C LYS A 162 -5.94 -15.20 -8.59
N ARG A 163 -6.97 -14.49 -9.06
CA ARG A 163 -6.87 -13.29 -9.93
C ARG A 163 -6.00 -12.20 -9.31
N MET A 164 -6.11 -11.98 -8.00
CA MET A 164 -5.25 -11.09 -7.21
C MET A 164 -3.87 -11.68 -6.86
N LYS A 165 -3.42 -12.75 -7.53
CA LYS A 165 -2.17 -13.48 -7.26
C LYS A 165 -2.01 -13.98 -5.82
N ARG A 166 -3.10 -14.20 -5.09
CA ARG A 166 -3.10 -14.81 -3.75
C ARG A 166 -3.22 -16.34 -3.84
N GLY A 167 -2.81 -17.04 -2.78
CA GLY A 167 -2.73 -18.51 -2.75
C GLY A 167 -1.43 -19.06 -3.35
N GLY A 168 -1.38 -20.37 -3.54
CA GLY A 168 -0.26 -21.09 -4.17
C GLY A 168 0.92 -21.43 -3.26
N ALA A 169 0.95 -20.92 -2.02
CA ALA A 169 2.06 -21.14 -1.07
C ALA A 169 2.01 -22.53 -0.42
N THR A 170 3.15 -23.02 0.09
CA THR A 170 3.30 -24.33 0.73
C THR A 170 3.68 -24.23 2.21
N ALA A 171 3.62 -25.35 2.94
CA ALA A 171 4.05 -25.43 4.35
C ALA A 171 5.51 -24.98 4.55
N LEU A 172 6.41 -25.32 3.61
CA LEU A 172 7.80 -24.89 3.62
C LEU A 172 7.93 -23.36 3.58
N MET A 173 7.11 -22.68 2.77
CA MET A 173 7.13 -21.21 2.71
C MET A 173 6.68 -20.59 4.03
N SER A 174 5.60 -21.09 4.65
CA SER A 174 5.14 -20.59 5.95
C SER A 174 6.19 -20.79 7.05
N ALA A 175 6.79 -21.99 7.16
CA ALA A 175 7.85 -22.23 8.15
C ALA A 175 9.11 -21.36 7.92
N ALA A 176 9.49 -21.18 6.65
CA ALA A 176 10.66 -20.40 6.25
C ALA A 176 10.44 -18.88 6.40
N GLU A 177 9.19 -18.40 6.34
CA GLU A 177 8.80 -17.02 6.61
C GLU A 177 8.80 -16.69 8.11
N LYS A 178 8.34 -17.60 8.97
CA LYS A 178 8.25 -17.37 10.43
C LYS A 178 9.55 -17.64 11.21
N GLY A 179 10.62 -18.05 10.55
CA GLY A 179 11.91 -18.34 11.20
C GLY A 179 12.00 -19.70 11.87
N HIS A 180 11.16 -20.68 11.51
CA HIS A 180 11.10 -22.00 12.15
C HIS A 180 12.13 -22.99 11.57
N THR A 181 13.41 -22.76 11.85
CA THR A 181 14.56 -23.53 11.32
C THR A 181 14.42 -25.05 11.47
N GLU A 182 13.96 -25.53 12.62
CA GLU A 182 13.77 -26.96 12.86
C GLU A 182 12.70 -27.56 11.93
N VAL A 183 11.55 -26.89 11.80
CA VAL A 183 10.49 -27.29 10.86
C VAL A 183 10.98 -27.23 9.42
N VAL A 184 11.73 -26.20 9.01
CA VAL A 184 12.34 -26.12 7.67
C VAL A 184 13.29 -27.31 7.43
N SER A 185 14.14 -27.64 8.40
CA SER A 185 15.06 -28.77 8.32
C SER A 185 14.32 -30.11 8.18
N ILE A 186 13.29 -30.35 8.98
CA ILE A 186 12.45 -31.56 8.92
C ILE A 186 11.73 -31.66 7.57
N LEU A 187 11.16 -30.55 7.09
CA LEU A 187 10.46 -30.50 5.80
C LEU A 187 11.39 -30.88 4.64
N LEU A 188 12.61 -30.36 4.61
CA LEU A 188 13.58 -30.61 3.54
C LEU A 188 14.24 -32.00 3.65
N ASN A 189 14.70 -32.39 4.84
CA ASN A 189 15.50 -33.61 5.04
C ASN A 189 14.65 -34.89 5.20
N GLU A 190 13.52 -34.80 5.89
CA GLU A 190 12.71 -35.98 6.24
C GLU A 190 11.45 -36.10 5.37
N MET A 191 10.75 -34.98 5.14
CA MET A 191 9.42 -34.98 4.51
C MET A 191 9.45 -34.68 3.00
N ARG A 192 10.63 -34.47 2.39
CA ARG A 192 10.83 -34.24 0.95
C ARG A 192 10.05 -33.04 0.38
N ALA A 193 10.02 -31.93 1.12
CA ALA A 193 9.40 -30.70 0.65
C ALA A 193 10.11 -30.15 -0.60
N GLU A 194 9.34 -29.81 -1.64
CA GLU A 194 9.87 -29.28 -2.89
C GLU A 194 10.32 -27.81 -2.73
N VAL A 195 11.63 -27.60 -2.60
CA VAL A 195 12.25 -26.30 -2.28
C VAL A 195 11.93 -25.18 -3.28
N ASN A 196 11.70 -25.54 -4.55
CA ASN A 196 11.53 -24.61 -5.67
C ASN A 196 10.08 -24.42 -6.14
N VAL A 197 9.09 -24.91 -5.38
CA VAL A 197 7.69 -24.51 -5.61
C VAL A 197 7.58 -22.99 -5.45
N GLN A 198 6.82 -22.35 -6.33
CA GLN A 198 6.49 -20.92 -6.26
C GLN A 198 5.01 -20.72 -5.94
N ASP A 199 4.69 -19.67 -5.18
CA ASP A 199 3.31 -19.24 -4.93
C ASP A 199 2.72 -18.46 -6.12
N ASN A 200 1.46 -18.00 -6.01
CA ASN A 200 0.80 -17.30 -7.11
C ASN A 200 1.37 -15.90 -7.40
N LYS A 201 2.32 -15.40 -6.59
CA LYS A 201 3.13 -14.20 -6.87
C LYS A 201 4.52 -14.53 -7.46
N GLY A 202 4.88 -15.80 -7.64
CA GLY A 202 6.20 -16.25 -8.11
C GLY A 202 7.24 -16.46 -7.01
N ARG A 203 6.83 -16.45 -5.72
CA ARG A 203 7.75 -16.48 -4.58
C ARG A 203 8.04 -17.93 -4.17
N ASN A 204 9.31 -18.33 -4.14
CA ASN A 204 9.74 -19.58 -3.48
C ASN A 204 9.97 -19.36 -1.97
N ALA A 205 10.38 -20.41 -1.25
CA ALA A 205 10.66 -20.32 0.18
C ALA A 205 11.77 -19.31 0.52
N LEU A 206 12.80 -19.18 -0.32
CA LEU A 206 13.94 -18.26 -0.12
C LEU A 206 13.49 -16.78 -0.19
N ILE A 207 12.64 -16.43 -1.14
CA ILE A 207 11.99 -15.09 -1.19
C ILE A 207 11.15 -14.85 0.07
N CYS A 208 10.45 -15.87 0.58
CA CYS A 208 9.61 -15.72 1.77
C CYS A 208 10.44 -15.46 3.05
N THR A 209 11.56 -16.17 3.25
CA THR A 209 12.50 -15.92 4.35
C THR A 209 13.11 -14.52 4.31
N LEU A 210 13.44 -14.00 3.13
CA LEU A 210 14.09 -12.70 2.99
C LEU A 210 13.12 -11.51 3.06
N ARG A 211 11.80 -11.75 3.10
CA ARG A 211 10.78 -10.68 3.01
C ARG A 211 10.52 -9.92 4.32
N ASP A 212 10.59 -10.59 5.47
CA ASP A 212 10.38 -9.95 6.78
C ASP A 212 11.67 -9.23 7.22
N PRO A 213 11.68 -7.90 7.42
CA PRO A 213 12.85 -7.19 7.93
C PRO A 213 13.37 -7.74 9.26
N GLU A 214 12.46 -8.12 10.18
CA GLU A 214 12.77 -8.59 11.53
C GLU A 214 12.79 -10.14 11.64
N GLY A 215 12.74 -10.82 10.48
CA GLY A 215 12.70 -12.28 10.39
C GLY A 215 13.81 -12.97 11.20
N LYS A 216 13.41 -13.92 12.04
CA LYS A 216 14.32 -14.69 12.91
C LYS A 216 15.00 -15.82 12.12
N ASN A 217 16.24 -16.12 12.48
CA ASN A 217 17.02 -17.24 11.91
C ASN A 217 17.23 -17.21 10.39
N VAL A 218 17.06 -16.04 9.76
CA VAL A 218 17.10 -15.85 8.28
C VAL A 218 18.36 -16.42 7.65
N GLU A 219 19.55 -16.20 8.24
CA GLU A 219 20.81 -16.77 7.72
C GLU A 219 20.85 -18.30 7.71
N GLU A 220 20.34 -18.96 8.75
CA GLU A 220 20.37 -20.41 8.84
C GLU A 220 19.31 -21.07 7.94
N ILE A 221 18.15 -20.42 7.79
CA ILE A 221 17.12 -20.87 6.85
C ILE A 221 17.55 -20.63 5.40
N THR A 222 18.18 -19.49 5.08
CA THR A 222 18.81 -19.27 3.77
C THR A 222 19.90 -20.31 3.50
N ARG A 223 20.75 -20.64 4.49
CA ARG A 223 21.77 -21.70 4.35
C ARG A 223 21.13 -23.06 4.02
N LEU A 224 20.11 -23.48 4.77
CA LEU A 224 19.39 -24.73 4.52
C LEU A 224 18.74 -24.74 3.13
N LEU A 225 17.99 -23.71 2.77
CA LEU A 225 17.32 -23.63 1.48
C LEU A 225 18.31 -23.70 0.31
N LEU A 226 19.42 -22.94 0.36
CA LEU A 226 20.45 -22.99 -0.68
C LEU A 226 21.17 -24.35 -0.71
N HIS A 227 21.44 -24.98 0.44
CA HIS A 227 22.02 -26.33 0.50
C HIS A 227 21.13 -27.40 -0.15
N HIS A 228 19.81 -27.25 -0.05
CA HIS A 228 18.84 -28.12 -0.72
C HIS A 228 18.52 -27.70 -2.18
N GLY A 229 19.23 -26.72 -2.75
CA GLY A 229 19.11 -26.32 -4.15
C GLY A 229 18.01 -25.29 -4.44
N ALA A 230 17.71 -24.38 -3.49
CA ALA A 230 16.80 -23.27 -3.75
C ALA A 230 17.31 -22.32 -4.84
N ASP A 231 16.46 -22.02 -5.82
CA ASP A 231 16.71 -21.04 -6.87
C ASP A 231 16.93 -19.64 -6.26
N ALA A 232 18.13 -19.10 -6.49
CA ALA A 232 18.57 -17.79 -6.03
C ALA A 232 18.32 -16.66 -7.06
N ASN A 233 17.79 -16.98 -8.25
CA ASN A 233 17.49 -16.05 -9.34
C ASN A 233 15.99 -15.72 -9.50
N VAL A 234 15.13 -16.46 -8.79
CA VAL A 234 13.68 -16.22 -8.68
C VAL A 234 13.35 -14.74 -8.41
N ARG A 235 12.20 -14.28 -8.91
CA ARG A 235 11.72 -12.89 -8.72
C ARG A 235 10.49 -12.85 -7.83
N GLY A 236 10.58 -12.09 -6.74
CA GLY A 236 9.48 -11.78 -5.85
C GLY A 236 8.68 -10.54 -6.27
N GLU A 237 8.00 -9.95 -5.29
CA GLU A 237 7.21 -8.72 -5.48
C GLU A 237 8.13 -7.55 -5.85
N GLY A 238 7.67 -6.68 -6.75
CA GLY A 238 8.53 -5.65 -7.36
C GLY A 238 9.67 -6.20 -8.22
N GLY A 239 9.65 -7.48 -8.61
CA GLY A 239 10.69 -8.11 -9.42
C GLY A 239 12.01 -8.37 -8.68
N LYS A 240 12.06 -8.13 -7.36
CA LYS A 240 13.27 -8.24 -6.54
C LYS A 240 13.74 -9.69 -6.44
N THR A 241 15.04 -9.90 -6.57
CA THR A 241 15.70 -11.21 -6.37
C THR A 241 16.09 -11.41 -4.90
N PRO A 242 16.42 -12.64 -4.47
CA PRO A 242 17.03 -12.91 -3.16
C PRO A 242 18.25 -12.02 -2.87
N LEU A 243 19.10 -11.76 -3.86
CA LEU A 243 20.27 -10.90 -3.71
C LEU A 243 19.88 -9.45 -3.37
N ILE A 244 18.90 -8.87 -4.08
CA ILE A 244 18.40 -7.51 -3.79
C ILE A 244 17.82 -7.44 -2.38
N LEU A 245 16.97 -8.41 -2.00
CA LEU A 245 16.37 -8.44 -0.65
C LEU A 245 17.43 -8.59 0.46
N ALA A 246 18.52 -9.32 0.22
CA ALA A 246 19.63 -9.44 1.16
C ALA A 246 20.42 -8.12 1.31
N VAL A 247 20.58 -7.35 0.23
CA VAL A 247 21.19 -6.00 0.27
C VAL A 247 20.29 -5.01 1.01
N GLU A 248 18.97 -5.01 0.75
CA GLU A 248 18.01 -4.13 1.43
C GLU A 248 17.90 -4.37 2.94
N LYS A 249 18.33 -5.54 3.44
CA LYS A 249 18.47 -5.82 4.88
C LYS A 249 19.65 -5.09 5.55
N GLN A 250 20.54 -4.45 4.78
CA GLN A 250 21.65 -3.56 5.17
C GLN A 250 22.77 -4.14 6.05
N LYS A 251 22.45 -4.96 7.06
CA LYS A 251 23.37 -5.41 8.12
C LYS A 251 23.92 -6.83 7.93
N HIS A 252 23.55 -7.50 6.84
CA HIS A 252 23.78 -8.93 6.63
C HIS A 252 24.72 -9.21 5.46
N THR A 253 25.97 -8.74 5.55
CA THR A 253 27.05 -9.08 4.60
C THR A 253 27.16 -10.60 4.42
N GLY A 254 26.90 -11.39 5.46
CA GLY A 254 26.83 -12.86 5.41
C GLY A 254 25.71 -13.44 4.52
N LEU A 255 24.50 -12.85 4.50
CA LEU A 255 23.43 -13.26 3.57
C LEU A 255 23.85 -13.01 2.12
N VAL A 256 24.38 -11.81 1.85
CA VAL A 256 24.88 -11.43 0.53
C VAL A 256 25.99 -12.39 0.08
N GLN A 257 26.94 -12.69 0.96
CA GLN A 257 28.04 -13.62 0.68
C GLN A 257 27.56 -15.06 0.38
N MET A 258 26.56 -15.58 1.11
CA MET A 258 26.00 -16.92 0.85
C MET A 258 25.26 -17.01 -0.49
N ILE A 259 24.53 -15.95 -0.87
CA ILE A 259 23.83 -15.88 -2.17
C ILE A 259 24.83 -15.69 -3.32
N LEU A 260 25.87 -14.86 -3.14
CA LEU A 260 26.98 -14.69 -4.08
C LEU A 260 27.94 -15.89 -4.11
N SER A 261 27.68 -16.96 -3.36
CA SER A 261 28.41 -18.22 -3.42
C SER A 261 27.68 -19.32 -4.22
N GLN A 262 26.51 -19.01 -4.81
CA GLN A 262 25.85 -19.89 -5.77
C GLN A 262 26.48 -19.72 -7.17
N GLU A 263 26.68 -20.82 -7.90
CA GLU A 263 27.46 -20.81 -9.15
C GLU A 263 26.77 -20.05 -10.30
N GLU A 264 25.44 -20.10 -10.39
CA GLU A 264 24.65 -19.49 -11.47
C GLU A 264 23.94 -18.18 -11.06
N ILE A 265 24.47 -17.44 -10.06
CA ILE A 265 23.82 -16.22 -9.55
C ILE A 265 23.88 -15.06 -10.56
N ASN A 266 22.71 -14.52 -10.93
CA ASN A 266 22.58 -13.33 -11.77
C ASN A 266 22.75 -12.06 -10.92
N ILE A 267 24.00 -11.66 -10.72
CA ILE A 267 24.39 -10.52 -9.89
C ILE A 267 23.83 -9.18 -10.39
N ASP A 268 23.68 -9.01 -11.70
CA ASP A 268 23.16 -7.82 -12.37
C ASP A 268 21.64 -7.86 -12.61
N ALA A 269 20.93 -8.80 -11.98
CA ALA A 269 19.49 -8.89 -12.07
C ALA A 269 18.82 -7.59 -11.60
N ARG A 270 17.96 -7.04 -12.46
CA ARG A 270 17.19 -5.81 -12.19
C ARG A 270 15.80 -6.11 -11.63
N ASP A 271 15.34 -5.24 -10.73
CA ASP A 271 13.97 -5.18 -10.21
C ASP A 271 13.00 -4.46 -11.19
N SER A 272 11.76 -4.23 -10.76
CA SER A 272 10.74 -3.52 -11.56
C SER A 272 11.02 -2.02 -11.76
N GLN A 273 11.92 -1.41 -10.99
CA GLN A 273 12.41 -0.05 -11.17
C GLN A 273 13.69 0.00 -12.01
N GLY A 274 14.16 -1.15 -12.52
CA GLY A 274 15.37 -1.27 -13.31
C GLY A 274 16.67 -1.24 -12.49
N LYS A 275 16.59 -1.32 -11.16
CA LYS A 275 17.75 -1.25 -10.24
C LYS A 275 18.40 -2.62 -10.00
N THR A 276 19.73 -2.65 -10.00
CA THR A 276 20.55 -3.81 -9.60
C THR A 276 20.82 -3.84 -8.09
N ALA A 277 21.29 -4.99 -7.57
CA ALA A 277 21.77 -5.10 -6.18
C ALA A 277 22.89 -4.10 -5.85
N LEU A 278 23.77 -3.79 -6.80
CA LEU A 278 24.84 -2.81 -6.64
C LEU A 278 24.30 -1.38 -6.46
N GLN A 279 23.26 -0.98 -7.21
CA GLN A 279 22.60 0.31 -7.01
C GLN A 279 22.01 0.45 -5.61
N PHE A 280 21.28 -0.57 -5.13
CA PHE A 280 20.74 -0.58 -3.76
C PHE A 280 21.85 -0.48 -2.70
N ALA A 281 22.99 -1.15 -2.90
CA ALA A 281 24.13 -1.09 -1.97
C ALA A 281 24.79 0.29 -1.91
N VAL A 282 24.95 0.95 -3.06
CA VAL A 282 25.52 2.31 -3.17
C VAL A 282 24.58 3.36 -2.58
N GLU A 283 23.27 3.28 -2.88
CA GLU A 283 22.25 4.19 -2.34
C GLU A 283 22.22 4.17 -0.81
N HIS A 284 22.41 3.01 -0.19
CA HIS A 284 22.41 2.82 1.27
C HIS A 284 23.81 2.92 1.93
N ASN A 285 24.86 3.31 1.20
CA ASN A 285 26.25 3.42 1.69
C ASN A 285 26.84 2.12 2.29
N LEU A 286 26.47 0.96 1.75
CA LEU A 286 26.86 -0.34 2.27
C LEU A 286 28.25 -0.74 1.73
N ASN A 287 29.29 -0.02 2.15
CA ASN A 287 30.66 -0.11 1.61
C ASN A 287 31.17 -1.56 1.46
N GLU A 288 31.06 -2.39 2.50
CA GLU A 288 31.46 -3.82 2.46
C GLU A 288 30.71 -4.63 1.39
N ILE A 289 29.41 -4.36 1.24
CA ILE A 289 28.53 -5.06 0.30
C ILE A 289 28.80 -4.59 -1.13
N VAL A 290 29.11 -3.30 -1.34
CA VAL A 290 29.58 -2.77 -2.63
C VAL A 290 30.90 -3.42 -3.03
N GLU A 291 31.88 -3.47 -2.12
CA GLU A 291 33.17 -4.12 -2.39
C GLU A 291 32.98 -5.62 -2.73
N LEU A 292 32.15 -6.33 -1.96
CA LEU A 292 31.83 -7.73 -2.19
C LEU A 292 31.11 -7.99 -3.53
N LEU A 293 30.17 -7.12 -3.92
CA LEU A 293 29.45 -7.21 -5.21
C LEU A 293 30.40 -6.95 -6.39
N CYS A 294 31.20 -5.89 -6.33
CA CYS A 294 32.16 -5.56 -7.39
C CYS A 294 33.28 -6.61 -7.51
N ALA A 295 33.81 -7.12 -6.38
CA ALA A 295 34.76 -8.24 -6.37
C ALA A 295 34.18 -9.56 -6.91
N LYS A 296 32.84 -9.70 -6.91
CA LYS A 296 32.10 -10.80 -7.53
C LYS A 296 31.68 -10.52 -8.98
N GLY A 297 32.10 -9.39 -9.57
CA GLY A 297 31.89 -9.06 -10.97
C GLY A 297 30.57 -8.34 -11.28
N ALA A 298 29.94 -7.69 -10.30
CA ALA A 298 28.78 -6.83 -10.55
C ALA A 298 29.14 -5.70 -11.52
N SER A 299 28.27 -5.44 -12.51
CA SER A 299 28.52 -4.42 -13.52
C SER A 299 28.34 -3.01 -12.95
N THR A 300 29.43 -2.24 -12.96
CA THR A 300 29.44 -0.83 -12.56
C THR A 300 28.77 0.11 -13.58
N GLU A 301 28.32 -0.40 -14.73
CA GLU A 301 27.56 0.32 -15.77
C GLU A 301 26.04 0.38 -15.46
N CYS A 302 25.65 0.28 -14.19
CA CYS A 302 24.25 0.33 -13.73
C CYS A 302 23.83 1.72 -13.24
N GLY A 303 24.13 2.77 -14.03
CA GLY A 303 23.74 4.16 -13.76
C GLY A 303 24.77 4.97 -12.97
N ASP A 304 24.34 6.12 -12.43
CA ASP A 304 25.20 7.11 -11.78
C ASP A 304 25.62 6.71 -10.35
N LEU A 305 26.34 5.60 -10.21
CA LEU A 305 26.85 5.11 -8.93
C LEU A 305 27.78 6.13 -8.26
N VAL A 306 28.69 6.73 -9.03
CA VAL A 306 29.69 7.67 -8.50
C VAL A 306 29.03 8.97 -8.04
N GLY A 307 28.05 9.52 -8.79
CA GLY A 307 27.29 10.68 -8.37
C GLY A 307 26.40 10.41 -7.15
N ILE A 308 25.84 9.21 -6.98
CA ILE A 308 25.14 8.82 -5.74
C ILE A 308 26.11 8.82 -4.56
N ALA A 309 27.28 8.18 -4.68
CA ALA A 309 28.29 8.16 -3.63
C ALA A 309 28.82 9.58 -3.28
N ARG A 310 28.99 10.45 -4.29
CA ARG A 310 29.31 11.89 -4.11
C ARG A 310 28.22 12.63 -3.34
N ARG A 311 26.93 12.43 -3.67
CA ARG A 311 25.77 13.04 -2.98
C ARG A 311 25.63 12.57 -1.53
N ASN A 312 26.02 11.33 -1.26
CA ASN A 312 26.09 10.74 0.08
C ASN A 312 27.35 11.18 0.88
N TYR A 313 28.19 12.07 0.33
CA TYR A 313 29.46 12.53 0.92
C TYR A 313 30.46 11.40 1.25
N ASN A 314 30.31 10.23 0.63
CA ASN A 314 31.08 9.02 0.94
C ASN A 314 32.29 8.89 0.00
N SER A 315 33.38 9.59 0.32
CA SER A 315 34.58 9.64 -0.53
C SER A 315 35.25 8.28 -0.72
N TYR A 316 35.25 7.43 0.31
CA TYR A 316 35.74 6.05 0.20
C TYR A 316 34.95 5.26 -0.85
N LEU A 317 33.61 5.37 -0.84
CA LEU A 317 32.76 4.70 -1.82
C LEU A 317 32.95 5.25 -3.25
N VAL A 318 33.24 6.54 -3.40
CA VAL A 318 33.65 7.12 -4.69
C VAL A 318 34.95 6.49 -5.19
N GLU A 319 36.00 6.43 -4.36
CA GLU A 319 37.29 5.83 -4.71
C GLU A 319 37.15 4.33 -5.03
N LEU A 320 36.35 3.59 -4.25
CA LEU A 320 36.04 2.18 -4.42
C LEU A 320 35.32 1.92 -5.76
N LEU A 321 34.30 2.70 -6.09
CA LEU A 321 33.55 2.56 -7.35
C LEU A 321 34.43 2.87 -8.57
N LEU A 322 35.27 3.91 -8.49
CA LEU A 322 36.24 4.25 -9.53
C LEU A 322 37.31 3.15 -9.70
N HIS A 323 37.76 2.53 -8.61
CA HIS A 323 38.68 1.38 -8.65
C HIS A 323 38.09 0.19 -9.41
N TYR A 324 36.79 -0.09 -9.23
CA TYR A 324 36.03 -1.10 -9.99
C TYR A 324 35.48 -0.57 -11.33
N GLY A 325 36.04 0.52 -11.86
CA GLY A 325 35.78 1.00 -13.22
C GLY A 325 34.45 1.72 -13.45
N ALA A 326 33.72 2.10 -12.39
CA ALA A 326 32.51 2.91 -12.55
C ALA A 326 32.84 4.26 -13.20
N LYS A 327 32.00 4.71 -14.13
CA LYS A 327 32.17 6.01 -14.81
C LYS A 327 31.77 7.16 -13.89
N ASP A 328 32.64 8.16 -13.77
CA ASP A 328 32.33 9.41 -13.09
C ASP A 328 31.45 10.30 -13.98
N GLN A 329 30.13 10.10 -13.91
CA GLN A 329 29.13 10.86 -14.68
C GLN A 329 28.96 12.29 -14.11
N THR A 330 30.03 13.09 -14.18
CA THR A 330 30.05 14.51 -13.77
C THR A 330 29.45 15.48 -14.79
N GLY A 331 28.77 14.95 -15.82
CA GLY A 331 27.92 15.72 -16.72
C GLY A 331 26.44 15.62 -16.33
N PRO A 332 25.57 16.53 -16.82
CA PRO A 332 24.13 16.29 -16.82
C PRO A 332 23.83 15.02 -17.65
N PRO A 333 22.72 14.30 -17.38
CA PRO A 333 22.30 13.18 -18.23
C PRO A 333 22.12 13.65 -19.68
N ASP A 334 22.44 12.77 -20.64
CA ASP A 334 22.70 13.13 -22.03
C ASP A 334 21.68 14.10 -22.64
N GLY A 335 22.21 15.17 -23.23
CA GLY A 335 21.44 16.34 -23.59
C GLY A 335 20.67 16.18 -24.89
N ASP A 336 19.34 16.13 -24.78
CA ASP A 336 18.40 16.52 -25.85
C ASP A 336 17.07 17.09 -25.31
N TRP A 337 16.85 17.05 -23.99
CA TRP A 337 15.63 17.61 -23.39
C TRP A 337 15.56 19.14 -23.57
N LEU A 338 14.55 19.58 -24.32
CA LEU A 338 14.20 20.97 -24.51
C LEU A 338 12.87 21.28 -23.79
N PRO A 339 12.79 22.39 -23.03
CA PRO A 339 11.55 22.86 -22.43
C PRO A 339 10.60 23.35 -23.52
N HIS A 340 9.30 23.15 -23.28
CA HIS A 340 8.23 23.74 -24.07
C HIS A 340 8.01 25.20 -23.70
N SER A 341 8.27 25.57 -22.43
CA SER A 341 8.20 26.96 -21.97
C SER A 341 9.37 27.80 -22.49
N SER A 342 9.05 29.00 -23.02
CA SER A 342 10.04 29.98 -23.46
C SER A 342 10.52 30.86 -22.30
N ARG A 343 9.59 31.35 -21.47
CA ARG A 343 9.87 32.18 -20.28
C ARG A 343 10.63 31.40 -19.22
N TRP A 344 10.17 30.19 -18.88
CA TRP A 344 10.69 29.39 -17.77
C TRP A 344 11.82 28.44 -18.18
N GLY A 345 12.04 28.23 -19.48
CA GLY A 345 12.91 27.19 -20.03
C GLY A 345 14.34 27.16 -19.49
N LYS A 346 14.92 28.31 -19.12
CA LYS A 346 16.27 28.38 -18.52
C LYS A 346 16.32 27.81 -17.10
N ALA A 347 15.32 28.11 -16.29
CA ALA A 347 15.19 27.55 -14.94
C ALA A 347 14.81 26.06 -15.01
N LEU A 348 13.86 25.70 -15.87
CA LEU A 348 13.47 24.32 -16.11
C LEU A 348 14.64 23.42 -16.55
N LYS A 349 15.51 23.88 -17.47
CA LYS A 349 16.74 23.12 -17.83
C LYS A 349 17.65 22.87 -16.61
N ARG A 350 17.78 23.84 -15.69
CA ARG A 350 18.55 23.66 -14.45
C ARG A 350 17.86 22.69 -13.50
N LEU A 351 16.56 22.82 -13.25
CA LEU A 351 15.77 21.89 -12.43
C LEU A 351 15.73 20.46 -13.01
N HIS A 352 15.71 20.31 -14.34
CA HIS A 352 15.81 19.04 -15.04
C HIS A 352 17.19 18.41 -14.82
N SER A 353 18.27 19.17 -15.04
CA SER A 353 19.66 18.69 -14.84
C SER A 353 20.01 18.38 -13.38
N MET A 354 19.42 19.07 -12.41
CA MET A 354 19.67 18.81 -10.98
C MET A 354 19.06 17.49 -10.52
N HIS A 355 19.82 16.74 -9.72
CA HIS A 355 19.25 15.67 -8.90
C HIS A 355 18.36 16.27 -7.81
N ARG A 356 17.17 15.71 -7.62
CA ARG A 356 16.22 15.99 -6.53
C ARG A 356 15.53 14.68 -6.14
N PRO A 357 15.16 14.50 -4.85
CA PRO A 357 14.30 13.39 -4.47
C PRO A 357 12.93 13.54 -5.12
N MET A 358 12.34 12.42 -5.55
CA MET A 358 10.98 12.38 -6.08
C MET A 358 9.98 12.35 -4.92
N ILE A 359 8.97 13.22 -4.97
CA ILE A 359 7.79 13.16 -4.11
C ILE A 359 6.70 12.45 -4.92
N GLY A 360 6.60 11.14 -4.79
CA GLY A 360 5.73 10.34 -5.68
C GLY A 360 6.15 10.49 -7.15
N LYS A 361 5.29 11.09 -7.98
CA LYS A 361 5.56 11.46 -9.38
C LYS A 361 6.19 12.84 -9.57
N LEU A 362 6.24 13.67 -8.53
CA LEU A 362 6.70 15.06 -8.60
C LEU A 362 8.22 15.19 -8.37
N LYS A 363 8.88 15.92 -9.26
CA LYS A 363 10.21 16.51 -9.07
C LYS A 363 10.07 18.02 -8.90
N ILE A 364 10.51 18.55 -7.77
CA ILE A 364 10.43 19.98 -7.43
C ILE A 364 11.67 20.43 -6.65
N PHE A 365 11.95 21.72 -6.65
CA PHE A 365 12.79 22.35 -5.64
C PHE A 365 12.14 23.66 -5.19
N VAL A 366 11.71 23.70 -3.93
CA VAL A 366 11.13 24.89 -3.29
C VAL A 366 12.28 25.84 -2.93
N ASP A 367 12.59 26.73 -3.87
CA ASP A 367 13.67 27.72 -3.84
C ASP A 367 13.25 28.92 -4.72
N GLU A 368 13.72 30.14 -4.40
CA GLU A 368 13.36 31.34 -5.16
C GLU A 368 13.85 31.29 -6.63
N GLU A 369 14.85 30.48 -6.98
CA GLU A 369 15.28 30.29 -8.39
C GLU A 369 14.22 29.61 -9.27
N PHE A 370 13.28 28.86 -8.66
CA PHE A 370 12.23 28.10 -9.36
C PHE A 370 10.82 28.60 -9.06
N LYS A 371 10.70 29.73 -8.35
CA LYS A 371 9.42 30.31 -7.95
C LYS A 371 8.82 31.13 -9.10
N ILE A 372 7.53 30.94 -9.32
CA ILE A 372 6.73 31.64 -10.33
C ILE A 372 5.99 32.82 -9.66
N ALA A 373 5.28 32.53 -8.56
CA ALA A 373 4.46 33.51 -7.85
C ALA A 373 4.39 33.17 -6.35
N SER A 374 3.98 34.14 -5.53
CA SER A 374 3.56 33.90 -4.13
C SER A 374 2.04 33.90 -4.07
N THR A 375 1.43 33.07 -3.21
CA THR A 375 -0.03 32.96 -3.08
C THR A 375 -0.46 33.25 -1.63
N SER A 376 -1.77 33.35 -1.39
CA SER A 376 -2.34 33.65 -0.07
C SER A 376 -2.03 32.61 1.02
N GLU A 377 -1.86 31.34 0.63
CA GLU A 377 -1.47 30.22 1.51
C GLU A 377 -0.21 29.47 1.02
N GLY A 378 0.71 30.16 0.33
CA GLY A 378 1.97 29.56 -0.08
C GLY A 378 2.63 30.22 -1.28
N ALA A 379 3.01 29.42 -2.28
CA ALA A 379 3.63 29.89 -3.52
C ALA A 379 3.48 28.87 -4.66
N VAL A 380 3.69 29.34 -5.90
CA VAL A 380 3.73 28.51 -7.11
C VAL A 380 5.18 28.37 -7.57
N TYR A 381 5.61 27.15 -7.87
CA TYR A 381 6.97 26.83 -8.33
C TYR A 381 6.95 26.02 -9.64
N LEU A 382 8.07 26.01 -10.34
CA LEU A 382 8.34 25.11 -11.46
C LEU A 382 8.58 23.69 -10.94
N GLY A 383 8.03 22.69 -11.65
CA GLY A 383 8.25 21.28 -11.36
C GLY A 383 8.12 20.40 -12.59
N PHE A 384 8.39 19.11 -12.39
CA PHE A 384 8.08 18.05 -13.35
C PHE A 384 7.18 17.01 -12.70
N TYR A 385 6.02 16.73 -13.28
CA TYR A 385 5.12 15.68 -12.82
C TYR A 385 5.03 14.60 -13.90
N ASP A 386 5.44 13.37 -13.58
CA ASP A 386 5.55 12.28 -14.57
C ASP A 386 6.42 12.66 -15.80
N ASN A 387 7.45 13.47 -15.56
CA ASN A 387 8.36 14.12 -16.53
C ASN A 387 7.77 15.26 -17.39
N GLN A 388 6.50 15.63 -17.21
CA GLN A 388 5.89 16.79 -17.87
C GLN A 388 6.18 18.10 -17.10
N GLU A 389 6.50 19.19 -17.81
CA GLU A 389 6.60 20.55 -17.25
C GLU A 389 5.26 20.99 -16.62
N VAL A 390 5.30 21.38 -15.34
CA VAL A 390 4.12 21.82 -14.57
C VAL A 390 4.41 23.06 -13.73
N ALA A 391 3.38 23.85 -13.50
CA ALA A 391 3.31 24.77 -12.37
C ALA A 391 2.79 24.00 -11.14
N VAL A 392 3.44 24.19 -9.99
CA VAL A 392 3.15 23.47 -8.76
C VAL A 392 2.75 24.46 -7.67
N LYS A 393 1.47 24.52 -7.34
CA LYS A 393 0.95 25.31 -6.23
C LYS A 393 1.17 24.53 -4.93
N VAL A 394 1.90 25.12 -3.99
CA VAL A 394 2.31 24.49 -2.73
C VAL A 394 1.55 25.13 -1.58
N PHE A 395 0.90 24.29 -0.77
CA PHE A 395 0.15 24.67 0.42
C PHE A 395 0.66 23.90 1.66
N PRO A 396 0.32 24.31 2.89
CA PRO A 396 0.39 23.45 4.08
C PRO A 396 -0.38 22.12 3.89
N GLU A 397 0.04 21.05 4.58
CA GLU A 397 -0.60 19.73 4.52
C GLU A 397 -2.11 19.77 4.89
N ASP A 398 -2.49 20.61 5.85
CA ASP A 398 -3.83 20.73 6.41
C ASP A 398 -4.70 21.82 5.75
N SER A 399 -4.22 22.46 4.67
CA SER A 399 -4.93 23.54 3.98
C SER A 399 -6.24 23.06 3.33
N THR A 400 -7.36 23.63 3.76
CA THR A 400 -8.68 23.41 3.15
C THR A 400 -8.76 24.00 1.73
N ARG A 401 -8.02 25.09 1.47
CA ARG A 401 -7.82 25.67 0.13
C ARG A 401 -7.26 24.66 -0.86
N ALA A 402 -6.27 23.85 -0.45
CA ALA A 402 -5.72 22.79 -1.30
C ALA A 402 -6.74 21.70 -1.66
N LEU A 403 -7.72 21.45 -0.77
CA LEU A 403 -8.83 20.52 -1.03
C LEU A 403 -9.87 21.12 -1.98
N ASN A 404 -10.21 22.41 -1.83
CA ASN A 404 -11.10 23.13 -2.74
C ASN A 404 -10.53 23.17 -4.16
N GLU A 405 -9.28 23.60 -4.29
CA GLU A 405 -8.52 23.68 -5.55
C GLU A 405 -8.59 22.34 -6.31
N VAL A 406 -8.26 21.23 -5.64
CA VAL A 406 -8.28 19.89 -6.25
C VAL A 406 -9.70 19.41 -6.54
N SER A 407 -10.68 19.67 -5.67
CA SER A 407 -12.07 19.26 -5.93
C SER A 407 -12.64 19.96 -7.16
N CYS A 408 -12.36 21.25 -7.32
CA CYS A 408 -12.76 22.06 -8.46
C CYS A 408 -12.06 21.58 -9.74
N LEU A 409 -10.71 21.51 -9.73
CA LEU A 409 -9.90 21.04 -10.85
C LEU A 409 -10.26 19.62 -11.33
N GLN A 410 -10.66 18.72 -10.43
CA GLN A 410 -11.11 17.38 -10.80
C GLN A 410 -12.44 17.37 -11.57
N GLY A 411 -13.29 18.39 -11.43
CA GLY A 411 -14.52 18.56 -12.21
C GLY A 411 -14.26 18.93 -13.68
N PHE A 412 -13.16 19.65 -13.97
CA PHE A 412 -12.90 20.22 -15.30
C PHE A 412 -11.86 19.45 -16.14
N LEU A 413 -11.57 18.20 -15.77
CA LEU A 413 -10.65 17.33 -16.49
C LEU A 413 -11.05 17.15 -17.98
N GLY A 414 -10.27 17.74 -18.88
CA GLY A 414 -10.51 17.71 -20.33
C GLY A 414 -11.24 18.94 -20.90
N HIS A 415 -11.54 19.96 -20.10
CA HIS A 415 -12.13 21.21 -20.58
C HIS A 415 -11.05 22.23 -21.01
N ASN A 416 -11.05 22.59 -22.29
CA ASN A 416 -10.00 23.41 -22.93
C ASN A 416 -9.85 24.86 -22.43
N ASN A 417 -10.68 25.34 -21.51
CA ASN A 417 -10.67 26.73 -21.03
C ASN A 417 -10.13 26.88 -19.58
N PHE A 418 -9.66 25.80 -18.97
CA PHE A 418 -9.12 25.76 -17.60
C PHE A 418 -7.72 25.16 -17.60
N VAL A 419 -6.89 25.49 -16.61
CA VAL A 419 -5.58 24.85 -16.44
C VAL A 419 -5.72 23.33 -16.28
N THR A 420 -4.88 22.58 -16.98
CA THR A 420 -4.93 21.11 -16.95
C THR A 420 -4.36 20.59 -15.64
N PHE A 421 -5.17 19.93 -14.82
CA PHE A 421 -4.73 19.25 -13.60
C PHE A 421 -4.05 17.92 -13.93
N TYR A 422 -2.77 17.79 -13.56
CA TYR A 422 -1.98 16.58 -13.77
C TYR A 422 -2.06 15.61 -12.59
N GLY A 423 -2.20 16.15 -11.38
CA GLY A 423 -2.28 15.35 -10.16
C GLY A 423 -1.86 16.13 -8.91
N LYS A 424 -1.82 15.42 -7.79
CA LYS A 424 -1.35 15.97 -6.51
C LYS A 424 -0.41 14.99 -5.81
N GLU A 425 0.42 15.53 -4.93
CA GLU A 425 1.27 14.78 -4.01
C GLU A 425 1.13 15.39 -2.61
N ILE A 426 1.30 14.58 -1.56
CA ILE A 426 1.14 15.02 -0.17
C ILE A 426 2.32 14.49 0.64
N THR A 427 2.93 15.37 1.42
CA THR A 427 3.93 15.05 2.45
C THR A 427 3.46 15.56 3.81
N LYS A 428 4.06 15.04 4.88
CA LYS A 428 3.89 15.44 6.29
C LYS A 428 4.18 16.93 6.64
N ASP A 429 4.35 17.77 5.63
CA ASP A 429 4.75 19.18 5.71
C ASP A 429 4.02 20.03 4.66
N CYS A 430 3.69 19.47 3.48
CA CYS A 430 3.18 20.21 2.32
C CYS A 430 2.21 19.40 1.46
N PHE A 431 1.23 20.09 0.88
CA PHE A 431 0.33 19.60 -0.16
C PHE A 431 0.72 20.25 -1.50
N TYR A 432 0.96 19.43 -2.53
CA TYR A 432 1.40 19.88 -3.86
C TYR A 432 0.29 19.66 -4.90
N VAL A 433 -0.16 20.71 -5.58
CA VAL A 433 -1.12 20.65 -6.69
C VAL A 433 -0.40 20.95 -8.00
N CYS A 434 -0.40 20.00 -8.94
CA CYS A 434 0.34 20.11 -10.21
C CYS A 434 -0.61 20.43 -11.38
N VAL A 435 -0.41 21.57 -12.03
CA VAL A 435 -1.21 22.06 -13.16
C VAL A 435 -0.34 22.44 -14.37
N SER A 436 -0.97 22.64 -15.53
CA SER A 436 -0.29 23.12 -16.74
C SER A 436 0.49 24.40 -16.50
N LEU A 437 1.78 24.39 -16.86
CA LEU A 437 2.61 25.58 -16.86
C LEU A 437 2.20 26.52 -18.01
N CYS A 438 1.90 27.77 -17.66
CA CYS A 438 1.60 28.84 -18.60
C CYS A 438 2.75 29.85 -18.65
N GLU A 439 2.81 30.68 -19.70
CA GLU A 439 3.88 31.67 -19.86
C GLU A 439 3.59 32.94 -19.05
N TRP A 440 2.34 33.41 -19.03
CA TRP A 440 1.96 34.72 -18.46
C TRP A 440 0.62 34.68 -17.72
N THR A 441 0.42 35.63 -16.81
CA THR A 441 -0.95 36.08 -16.46
C THR A 441 -1.45 37.13 -17.48
N LEU A 442 -2.75 37.38 -17.53
CA LEU A 442 -3.33 38.42 -18.37
C LEU A 442 -2.84 39.83 -17.96
N GLU A 443 -2.57 40.07 -16.67
CA GLU A 443 -1.99 41.34 -16.20
C GLU A 443 -0.57 41.54 -16.74
N GLU A 444 0.30 40.52 -16.61
CA GLU A 444 1.67 40.59 -17.11
C GLU A 444 1.70 40.77 -18.63
N PHE A 445 0.88 39.99 -19.35
CA PHE A 445 0.83 40.03 -20.80
C PHE A 445 0.38 41.41 -21.31
N LEU A 446 -0.69 41.97 -20.74
CA LEU A 446 -1.16 43.33 -21.06
C LEU A 446 -0.22 44.44 -20.56
N GLY A 447 0.68 44.14 -19.62
CA GLY A 447 1.76 45.03 -19.17
C GLY A 447 2.92 45.10 -20.17
N GLU A 448 3.38 43.96 -20.69
CA GLU A 448 4.52 43.91 -21.62
C GLU A 448 4.14 44.15 -23.10
N HIS A 449 2.95 43.73 -23.54
CA HIS A 449 2.55 43.73 -24.97
C HIS A 449 1.66 44.92 -25.36
N ARG A 450 1.71 46.03 -24.60
CA ARG A 450 0.85 47.19 -24.81
C ARG A 450 1.38 48.13 -25.89
N GLU A 451 1.03 47.86 -27.15
CA GLU A 451 1.20 48.85 -28.23
C GLU A 451 0.34 50.10 -27.97
N GLU A 452 0.79 51.27 -28.44
CA GLU A 452 -0.05 52.47 -28.45
C GLU A 452 -1.23 52.26 -29.41
N PRO A 453 -2.49 52.52 -29.00
CA PRO A 453 -3.66 52.16 -29.79
C PRO A 453 -3.74 52.98 -31.09
N MET A 454 -3.38 52.34 -32.20
CA MET A 454 -3.65 52.84 -33.55
C MET A 454 -5.16 53.00 -33.74
N GLU A 455 -5.64 54.24 -33.76
CA GLU A 455 -7.07 54.54 -33.86
C GLU A 455 -7.70 53.84 -35.08
N ASN A 456 -8.68 52.97 -34.83
CA ASN A 456 -9.47 52.15 -35.77
C ASN A 456 -8.96 50.72 -36.13
N SER A 457 -8.13 50.06 -35.31
CA SER A 457 -7.97 48.58 -35.38
C SER A 457 -8.92 47.82 -34.43
N GLU A 458 -9.47 46.67 -34.85
CA GLU A 458 -10.27 45.80 -33.97
C GLU A 458 -9.36 44.98 -33.03
N ASP A 459 -9.52 45.15 -31.72
CA ASP A 459 -8.84 44.34 -30.70
C ASP A 459 -9.38 42.90 -30.67
N THR A 460 -8.85 42.10 -31.58
CA THR A 460 -9.16 40.68 -31.72
C THR A 460 -8.62 39.86 -30.54
N PHE A 461 -7.56 40.32 -29.87
CA PHE A 461 -6.98 39.65 -28.71
C PHE A 461 -7.94 39.73 -27.51
N ALA A 462 -8.34 40.94 -27.08
CA ALA A 462 -9.27 41.11 -25.98
C ALA A 462 -10.61 40.40 -26.24
N ARG A 463 -11.10 40.41 -27.49
CA ARG A 463 -12.31 39.66 -27.89
C ARG A 463 -12.14 38.15 -27.69
N ASN A 464 -10.97 37.59 -28.01
CA ASN A 464 -10.68 36.16 -27.85
C ASN A 464 -10.43 35.76 -26.38
N VAL A 465 -9.76 36.61 -25.60
CA VAL A 465 -9.58 36.45 -24.15
C VAL A 465 -10.94 36.41 -23.47
N LEU A 466 -11.77 37.44 -23.66
CA LEU A 466 -13.10 37.52 -23.06
C LEU A 466 -13.98 36.34 -23.48
N LEU A 467 -13.99 35.95 -24.76
CA LEU A 467 -14.75 34.79 -25.24
C LEU A 467 -14.31 33.47 -24.57
N SER A 468 -13.04 33.34 -24.18
CA SER A 468 -12.51 32.15 -23.51
C SER A 468 -12.85 32.15 -22.02
N VAL A 469 -12.67 33.29 -21.34
CA VAL A 469 -13.04 33.49 -19.92
C VAL A 469 -14.54 33.31 -19.71
N PHE A 470 -15.40 33.89 -20.57
CA PHE A 470 -16.86 33.72 -20.48
C PHE A 470 -17.27 32.24 -20.63
N LYS A 471 -16.62 31.46 -21.50
CA LYS A 471 -16.86 30.01 -21.61
C LYS A 471 -16.39 29.25 -20.39
N ALA A 472 -15.25 29.64 -19.80
CA ALA A 472 -14.75 29.03 -18.56
C ALA A 472 -15.74 29.27 -17.41
N VAL A 473 -16.10 30.52 -17.13
CA VAL A 473 -17.06 30.88 -16.06
C VAL A 473 -18.44 30.25 -16.29
N GLN A 474 -18.95 30.24 -17.53
CA GLN A 474 -20.20 29.56 -17.85
C GLN A 474 -20.13 28.05 -17.56
N THR A 475 -19.01 27.40 -17.89
CA THR A 475 -18.81 25.96 -17.62
C THR A 475 -18.69 25.69 -16.12
N LEU A 476 -17.95 26.55 -15.40
CA LEU A 476 -17.76 26.50 -13.95
C LEU A 476 -19.12 26.49 -13.22
N HIS A 477 -20.01 27.42 -13.61
CA HIS A 477 -21.37 27.55 -13.05
C HIS A 477 -22.28 26.37 -13.42
N LEU A 478 -22.12 25.79 -14.61
CA LEU A 478 -22.90 24.61 -15.05
C LEU A 478 -22.54 23.34 -14.28
N GLU A 479 -21.25 23.12 -14.00
CA GLU A 479 -20.78 22.01 -13.14
C GLU A 479 -20.94 22.30 -11.63
N GLY A 480 -21.63 23.40 -11.27
CA GLY A 480 -22.05 23.69 -9.91
C GLY A 480 -21.01 24.36 -9.01
N TYR A 481 -19.94 24.94 -9.57
CA TYR A 481 -18.93 25.72 -8.84
C TYR A 481 -19.07 27.23 -9.11
N THR A 482 -18.58 28.07 -8.19
CA THR A 482 -18.29 29.50 -8.45
C THR A 482 -16.84 29.81 -8.09
N HIS A 483 -16.22 30.77 -8.77
CA HIS A 483 -14.78 31.08 -8.72
C HIS A 483 -14.41 31.92 -7.51
N GLN A 484 -15.22 32.94 -7.23
CA GLN A 484 -15.08 33.96 -6.18
C GLN A 484 -13.88 34.90 -6.29
N ASP A 485 -12.79 34.50 -6.96
CA ASP A 485 -11.59 35.33 -7.17
C ASP A 485 -11.24 35.51 -8.67
N LEU A 486 -12.15 36.14 -9.43
CA LEU A 486 -11.98 36.44 -10.85
C LEU A 486 -11.22 37.75 -11.05
N GLN A 487 -9.91 37.64 -11.30
CA GLN A 487 -8.99 38.75 -11.52
C GLN A 487 -7.98 38.45 -12.64
N PRO A 488 -7.37 39.46 -13.31
CA PRO A 488 -6.44 39.25 -14.42
C PRO A 488 -5.22 38.37 -14.11
N GLN A 489 -4.80 38.30 -12.84
CA GLN A 489 -3.73 37.42 -12.37
C GLN A 489 -4.10 35.93 -12.45
N ASN A 490 -5.39 35.62 -12.32
CA ASN A 490 -5.94 34.27 -12.30
C ASN A 490 -6.41 33.80 -13.70
N ILE A 491 -6.17 34.63 -14.73
CA ILE A 491 -6.34 34.29 -16.14
C ILE A 491 -4.95 34.10 -16.73
N LEU A 492 -4.63 32.87 -17.15
CA LEU A 492 -3.30 32.48 -17.63
C LEU A 492 -3.26 32.31 -19.16
N ILE A 493 -2.09 32.53 -19.74
CA ILE A 493 -1.85 32.52 -21.19
C ILE A 493 -0.65 31.59 -21.49
N ASP A 494 -0.83 30.64 -22.43
CA ASP A 494 0.24 29.72 -22.85
C ASP A 494 1.12 30.27 -23.99
N SER A 495 2.09 29.46 -24.43
CA SER A 495 3.02 29.78 -25.53
C SER A 495 2.38 29.82 -26.93
N LYS A 496 1.05 29.69 -27.03
CA LYS A 496 0.24 29.80 -28.25
C LYS A 496 -0.87 30.85 -28.12
N GLU A 497 -0.80 31.70 -27.10
CA GLU A 497 -1.82 32.70 -26.74
C GLU A 497 -3.20 32.07 -26.40
N ALA A 498 -3.25 30.79 -26.05
CA ALA A 498 -4.46 30.16 -25.54
C ALA A 498 -4.69 30.55 -24.07
N VAL A 499 -5.96 30.79 -23.72
CA VAL A 499 -6.38 31.47 -22.48
C VAL A 499 -7.09 30.49 -21.55
N TYR A 500 -6.60 30.40 -20.32
CA TYR A 500 -7.03 29.44 -19.31
C TYR A 500 -7.42 30.13 -18.01
N LEU A 501 -8.51 29.68 -17.40
CA LEU A 501 -8.87 30.07 -16.03
C LEU A 501 -8.11 29.19 -15.02
N ALA A 502 -7.69 29.79 -13.90
CA ALA A 502 -6.87 29.16 -12.86
C ALA A 502 -7.21 29.71 -11.46
N ASP A 503 -6.57 29.13 -10.42
CA ASP A 503 -6.63 29.60 -9.02
C ASP A 503 -7.99 29.36 -8.33
N PHE A 504 -8.32 28.08 -8.11
CA PHE A 504 -9.63 27.65 -7.62
C PHE A 504 -9.71 27.42 -6.11
N ASP A 505 -8.72 27.83 -5.33
CA ASP A 505 -8.70 27.56 -3.88
C ASP A 505 -9.81 28.26 -3.07
N GLN A 506 -10.32 29.38 -3.59
CA GLN A 506 -11.47 30.13 -3.09
C GLN A 506 -12.81 29.69 -3.70
N SER A 507 -12.80 28.71 -4.61
CA SER A 507 -14.02 28.26 -5.28
C SER A 507 -15.00 27.59 -4.32
N ILE A 508 -16.29 27.80 -4.56
CA ILE A 508 -17.38 27.28 -3.73
C ILE A 508 -18.16 26.23 -4.52
N GLN A 509 -18.30 25.03 -3.96
CA GLN A 509 -19.17 23.99 -4.51
C GLN A 509 -20.63 24.22 -4.06
N GLY A 510 -21.53 24.36 -5.04
CA GLY A 510 -22.96 24.55 -4.84
C GLY A 510 -23.47 25.92 -5.28
N THR A 511 -23.94 26.02 -6.53
CA THR A 511 -24.62 27.21 -7.11
C THR A 511 -26.03 27.49 -6.52
N GLY A 512 -26.32 26.97 -5.32
CA GLY A 512 -27.61 27.12 -4.64
C GLY A 512 -27.85 28.50 -4.00
N ASP A 513 -26.79 29.32 -3.83
CA ASP A 513 -26.92 30.73 -3.45
C ASP A 513 -26.66 31.62 -4.68
N PRO A 514 -27.67 32.37 -5.18
CA PRO A 514 -27.50 33.32 -6.28
C PRO A 514 -26.43 34.39 -6.01
N GLN A 515 -26.12 34.73 -4.76
CA GLN A 515 -25.12 35.74 -4.42
C GLN A 515 -23.70 35.32 -4.84
N ASN A 516 -23.38 34.03 -4.77
CA ASN A 516 -22.07 33.52 -5.19
C ASN A 516 -21.90 33.62 -6.71
N VAL A 517 -22.98 33.34 -7.47
CA VAL A 517 -23.00 33.50 -8.94
C VAL A 517 -22.99 34.98 -9.32
N MET A 518 -23.68 35.85 -8.57
CA MET A 518 -23.61 37.30 -8.78
C MET A 518 -22.19 37.84 -8.57
N ARG A 519 -21.46 37.41 -7.52
CA ARG A 519 -20.06 37.83 -7.30
C ARG A 519 -19.14 37.49 -8.47
N ASP A 520 -19.33 36.35 -9.13
CA ASP A 520 -18.54 35.96 -10.30
C ASP A 520 -18.86 36.82 -11.56
N LEU A 521 -20.03 37.46 -11.60
CA LEU A 521 -20.50 38.27 -12.73
C LEU A 521 -20.39 39.78 -12.49
N GLU A 522 -20.33 40.21 -11.23
CA GLU A 522 -20.12 41.59 -10.82
C GLU A 522 -18.62 41.89 -10.70
N LEU A 523 -18.07 42.55 -11.72
CA LEU A 523 -16.73 43.14 -11.65
C LEU A 523 -16.66 44.11 -10.46
N ASN A 524 -15.88 43.74 -9.44
CA ASN A 524 -15.51 44.65 -8.36
C ASN A 524 -14.81 45.90 -8.95
N LYS A 525 -15.17 47.08 -8.42
CA LYS A 525 -14.78 48.39 -8.96
C LYS A 525 -13.53 48.97 -8.32
#